data_AF-A0A5K1I2C9-F1
#
_entry.id   AF-A0A5K1I2C9-F1
#
_cell.length_a   1.000
_cell.length_b   1.000
_cell.length_c   1.000
_cell.angle_alpha   90.00
_cell.angle_beta   90.00
_cell.angle_gamma   90.00
#
_symmetry.space_group_name_H-M   'P 1'
#
loop_
_entity.id
_entity.type
_entity.pdbx_description
1 polymer ?
#
loop_
_entity_poly.entity_id
_entity_poly.type
_entity_poly.pdbx_seq_one_letter_code
_entity_poly.pdbx_strand_id
1 'polypeptide(L)' 'VEYQKLITRNPIFLERVEGVGFIGGEEAINWGLSGPMLRASGIQWDLRKVDRYECYDEFDWEVQWQKKETH' A
#
# COMPACT_ATOMS: atom_id res chain seq x y z
N VAL A 1 3.10 -11.84 -15.48
CA VAL A 1 3.38 -10.91 -16.61
C VAL A 1 2.15 -10.66 -17.48
N GLU A 2 1.39 -11.69 -17.87
CA GLU A 2 0.19 -11.51 -18.71
C GLU A 2 -0.96 -10.76 -18.01
N TYR A 3 -1.30 -11.15 -16.77
CA TYR A 3 -2.31 -10.45 -15.95
C TYR A 3 -1.96 -8.98 -15.65
N GLN A 4 -0.69 -8.67 -15.38
CA GLN A 4 -0.25 -7.30 -15.12
C GLN A 4 -0.42 -6.39 -16.35
N LYS A 5 -0.29 -6.92 -17.57
CA LYS A 5 -0.54 -6.12 -18.79
C LYS A 5 -2.01 -5.73 -18.92
N LEU A 6 -2.94 -6.60 -18.50
CA LEU A 6 -4.38 -6.34 -18.56
C LEU A 6 -4.87 -5.33 -17.51
N ILE A 7 -4.17 -5.22 -16.38
CA ILE A 7 -4.64 -4.44 -15.22
C ILE A 7 -3.76 -3.20 -14.98
N THR A 8 -2.44 -3.35 -14.95
CA THR A 8 -1.52 -2.30 -14.49
C THR A 8 -1.33 -1.16 -15.50
N ARG A 9 -1.59 -1.40 -16.79
CA ARG A 9 -1.41 -0.40 -17.87
C ARG A 9 -2.65 -0.20 -18.74
N ASN A 10 -3.79 -0.74 -18.33
CA ASN A 10 -5.03 -0.58 -19.08
C ASN A 10 -5.64 0.80 -18.76
N PRO A 11 -5.78 1.71 -19.74
CA PRO A 11 -6.32 3.04 -19.52
C PRO A 11 -7.73 3.03 -18.90
N ILE A 12 -8.58 2.07 -19.32
CA ILE A 12 -9.94 1.91 -18.80
C ILE A 12 -9.91 1.54 -17.32
N PHE A 13 -8.93 0.74 -16.90
CA PHE A 13 -8.80 0.38 -15.49
C PHE A 13 -8.32 1.56 -14.66
N LEU A 14 -7.32 2.30 -15.15
CA LEU A 14 -6.77 3.49 -14.47
C LEU A 14 -7.84 4.58 -14.30
N GLU A 15 -8.59 4.90 -15.36
CA GLU A 15 -9.68 5.90 -15.32
C GLU A 15 -10.74 5.57 -14.26
N ARG A 16 -10.96 4.28 -13.97
CA ARG A 16 -11.97 3.83 -12.99
C ARG A 16 -11.50 3.88 -11.54
N VAL A 17 -10.20 3.92 -11.30
CA VAL A 17 -9.62 3.77 -9.94
C VAL A 17 -8.80 4.98 -9.51
N GLU A 18 -8.27 5.75 -10.46
CA GLU A 18 -7.47 6.93 -10.17
C GLU A 18 -8.35 8.05 -9.59
N GLY A 19 -7.92 8.64 -8.48
CA GLY A 19 -8.65 9.72 -7.78
C GLY A 19 -9.84 9.29 -6.94
N VAL A 20 -10.14 7.98 -6.84
CA VAL A 20 -11.26 7.47 -6.04
C VAL A 20 -10.77 6.91 -4.70
N GLY A 21 -11.49 7.20 -3.61
CA GLY A 21 -11.24 6.59 -2.31
C GLY A 21 -9.94 7.07 -1.64
N PHE A 22 -9.62 8.36 -1.79
CA PHE A 22 -8.50 8.96 -1.08
C PHE A 22 -8.71 8.89 0.44
N ILE A 23 -7.68 8.47 1.16
CA ILE A 23 -7.69 8.38 2.63
C ILE A 23 -6.35 8.92 3.14
N GLY A 24 -6.40 9.97 3.96
CA GLY A 24 -5.22 10.52 4.61
C GLY A 24 -4.65 9.59 5.69
N GLY A 25 -3.37 9.78 6.04
CA GLY A 25 -2.72 8.96 7.08
C GLY A 25 -3.43 9.04 8.44
N GLU A 26 -3.81 10.24 8.89
CA GLU A 26 -4.53 10.42 10.16
C GLU A 26 -5.91 9.76 10.14
N GLU A 27 -6.65 9.89 9.04
CA GLU A 27 -7.96 9.24 8.85
C GLU A 27 -7.81 7.72 8.90
N ALA A 28 -6.79 7.17 8.22
CA ALA A 28 -6.52 5.73 8.23
C ALA A 28 -6.27 5.19 9.64
N ILE A 29 -5.55 5.93 10.49
CA ILE A 29 -5.33 5.55 11.89
C ILE A 29 -6.65 5.66 12.68
N ASN A 30 -7.35 6.79 12.55
CA ASN A 30 -8.58 7.05 13.30
C ASN A 30 -9.69 6.03 12.99
N TRP A 31 -9.74 5.55 11.75
CA TRP A 31 -10.70 4.52 11.33
C TRP A 31 -10.22 3.08 11.60
N GLY A 32 -9.01 2.91 12.14
CA GLY A 32 -8.44 1.59 12.43
C GLY A 32 -8.10 0.77 11.18
N LEU A 33 -7.77 1.43 10.07
CA LEU A 33 -7.36 0.75 8.84
C LEU A 33 -6.00 0.06 9.04
N SER A 34 -5.79 -1.05 8.33
CA SER A 34 -4.58 -1.86 8.45
C SER A 34 -4.06 -2.32 7.08
N GLY A 35 -2.82 -2.83 7.07
CA GLY A 35 -2.23 -3.47 5.90
C GLY A 35 -2.07 -2.52 4.70
N PRO A 36 -2.55 -2.90 3.49
CA PRO A 36 -2.36 -2.10 2.28
C PRO A 36 -2.95 -0.69 2.35
N MET A 37 -4.11 -0.52 3.00
CA MET A 37 -4.76 0.80 3.11
C MET A 37 -3.89 1.77 3.91
N LEU A 38 -3.39 1.32 5.07
CA LEU A 38 -2.50 2.11 5.93
C LEU A 38 -1.20 2.47 5.20
N ARG A 39 -0.63 1.53 4.44
CA ARG A 39 0.58 1.75 3.63
C ARG A 39 0.34 2.68 2.44
N ALA A 40 -0.80 2.60 1.79
CA ALA A 40 -1.19 3.48 0.69
C ALA A 40 -1.47 4.91 1.18
N SER A 41 -1.98 5.07 2.40
CA SER A 41 -2.16 6.37 3.07
C SER A 41 -0.86 7.01 3.58
N GLY A 42 0.31 6.42 3.28
CA GLY A 42 1.62 7.00 3.58
C GLY A 42 2.18 6.64 4.96
N ILE A 43 1.61 5.65 5.64
CA ILE A 43 2.12 5.16 6.94
C ILE A 43 2.95 3.90 6.70
N GLN A 44 4.24 3.97 7.04
CA GLN A 44 5.16 2.84 6.93
C GLN A 44 4.94 1.85 8.09
N TRP A 45 3.89 1.03 7.98
CA TRP A 45 3.53 0.05 8.99
C TRP A 45 3.26 -1.33 8.38
N ASP A 46 3.98 -2.34 8.86
CA ASP A 46 3.80 -3.75 8.51
C ASP A 46 4.26 -4.63 9.67
N LEU A 47 3.37 -5.49 10.18
CA LEU A 47 3.67 -6.32 11.34
C LEU A 47 4.85 -7.26 11.11
N ARG A 48 5.10 -7.70 9.86
CA ARG A 48 6.20 -8.61 9.55
C ARG A 48 7.57 -7.97 9.76
N LYS A 49 7.67 -6.64 9.68
CA LYS A 49 8.90 -5.90 9.98
C LYS A 49 8.93 -5.37 11.42
N VAL A 50 7.78 -5.05 12.00
CA VAL A 50 7.68 -4.50 13.36
C VAL A 50 7.84 -5.60 14.42
N ASP A 51 7.03 -6.66 14.33
CA ASP A 51 7.00 -7.75 15.33
C ASP A 51 7.93 -8.90 14.94
N ARG A 52 8.44 -8.90 13.70
CA ARG A 52 9.46 -9.85 13.20
C ARG A 52 9.12 -11.32 13.50
N TYR A 53 7.84 -11.66 13.40
CA TYR A 53 7.39 -13.01 13.71
C TYR A 53 7.89 -14.03 12.67
N GLU A 54 7.96 -15.30 13.08
CA GLU A 54 8.48 -16.40 12.25
C GLU A 54 9.90 -16.10 11.73
N CYS A 55 10.13 -16.25 10.42
CA CYS A 55 11.41 -16.05 9.76
C CYS A 55 11.42 -14.80 8.86
N TYR A 56 10.48 -13.87 9.01
CA TYR A 56 10.40 -12.68 8.14
C TYR A 56 11.60 -11.74 8.28
N ASP A 57 12.35 -11.83 9.38
CA ASP A 57 13.60 -11.07 9.63
C ASP A 57 14.84 -11.74 9.00
N GLU A 58 14.74 -12.99 8.56
CA GLU A 58 15.84 -13.71 7.89
C GLU A 58 15.95 -13.39 6.40
N PHE A 59 14.94 -12.72 5.83
CA PHE A 59 14.89 -12.36 4.42
C PHE A 59 15.20 -10.88 4.19
N ASP A 60 15.94 -10.60 3.11
CA ASP A 60 16.11 -9.25 2.61
C ASP A 60 14.94 -8.88 1.69
N TRP A 61 14.07 -8.00 2.18
CA TRP A 61 12.88 -7.53 1.46
C TRP A 61 12.42 -6.18 1.98
N GLU A 62 11.77 -5.42 1.10
CA GLU A 62 11.24 -4.09 1.41
C GLU A 62 9.72 -4.05 1.37
N VAL A 63 9.13 -3.37 2.35
CA VAL A 63 7.70 -3.08 2.38
C VAL A 63 7.41 -1.97 1.38
N GLN A 64 6.44 -2.18 0.49
CA GLN A 64 5.94 -1.13 -0.41
C GLN A 64 4.90 -0.28 0.31
N TRP A 65 5.13 1.02 0.35
CA TRP A 65 4.25 2.02 0.95
C TRP A 65 4.32 3.32 0.13
N GLN A 66 3.31 4.17 0.24
CA GLN A 66 3.24 5.42 -0.47
C GLN A 66 4.27 6.40 0.10
N LYS A 67 5.41 6.58 -0.58
CA LYS A 67 6.40 7.60 -0.20
C LYS A 67 5.73 8.96 -0.33
N LYS A 68 5.71 9.74 0.76
CA LYS A 68 5.12 11.08 0.79
C LYS A 68 5.80 11.94 -0.26
N GLU A 69 5.13 12.15 -1.38
CA GLU A 69 5.32 13.31 -2.26
C GLU A 69 4.13 13.43 -3.23
N THR A 70 3.48 14.60 -3.19
CA THR A 70 2.38 15.09 -4.04
C THR A 70 1.07 14.29 -3.91
N HIS A 71 -0.01 14.86 -3.36
CA HIS A 71 -0.75 16.01 -3.86
C HIS A 71 -1.24 16.91 -2.72
#